data_AF-A0A9P8FRB8-F1
#
_entry.id   AF-A0A9P8FRB8-F1
#
_cell.length_a   1.000
_cell.length_b   1.000
_cell.length_c   1.000
_cell.angle_alpha   90.00
_cell.angle_beta   90.00
_cell.angle_gamma   90.00
#
_symmetry.space_group_name_H-M   'P 1'
#
loop_
_entity.id
_entity.type
_entity.pdbx_description
1 polymer ?
#
loop_
_entity_poly.entity_id
_entity_poly.type
_entity_poly.pdbx_seq_one_letter_code
_entity_poly.pdbx_strand_id
1 'polypeptide(L)' 'MQVKASGGVRTVEDAITMLKAGATRLGTSGGMWIVKESKEQAVRKSSPVQSERRGSRPTLSTRLFTDY' A
#
# COMPACT_ATOMS: atom_id res chain seq x y z
N MET A 1 9.96 -27.78 -7.54
CA MET A 1 9.49 -27.97 -6.15
C MET A 1 8.90 -26.64 -5.68
N GLN A 2 7.66 -26.60 -5.18
CA GLN A 2 6.99 -25.36 -4.75
C GLN A 2 6.89 -25.32 -3.21
N VAL A 3 7.19 -24.17 -2.61
CA VAL A 3 7.21 -23.99 -1.14
C VAL A 3 5.91 -23.33 -0.68
N LYS A 4 5.30 -23.88 0.37
CA LYS A 4 4.15 -23.29 1.06
C LYS A 4 4.62 -22.73 2.40
N ALA A 5 4.41 -21.43 2.64
CA ALA A 5 4.54 -20.85 3.97
C ALA A 5 3.20 -20.99 4.71
N SER A 6 3.25 -21.55 5.92
CA SER A 6 2.09 -21.67 6.81
C SER A 6 2.51 -21.41 8.25
N GLY A 7 1.64 -20.73 9.00
CA GLY A 7 1.90 -20.32 10.38
C GLY A 7 2.02 -18.80 10.51
N GLY A 8 1.11 -18.18 11.25
CA GLY A 8 1.27 -16.82 11.77
C GLY A 8 1.15 -15.64 10.80
N VAL A 9 1.05 -15.84 9.47
CA VAL A 9 0.91 -14.74 8.50
C VAL A 9 -0.44 -14.02 8.70
N ARG A 10 -0.41 -12.81 9.26
CA ARG A 10 -1.60 -12.03 9.63
C ARG A 10 -1.67 -10.67 8.94
N THR A 11 -0.54 -10.10 8.55
CA THR A 11 -0.49 -8.81 7.87
C THR A 11 -0.05 -8.94 6.42
N VAL A 12 -0.22 -7.84 5.66
CA VAL A 12 0.29 -7.74 4.30
C VAL A 12 1.83 -7.79 4.27
N GLU A 13 2.53 -7.21 5.26
CA GLU A 13 4.00 -7.26 5.28
C GLU A 13 4.53 -8.68 5.49
N ASP A 14 3.90 -9.45 6.39
CA ASP A 14 4.27 -10.84 6.61
C ASP A 14 4.12 -11.66 5.32
N ALA A 15 2.99 -11.47 4.63
CA ALA A 15 2.71 -12.15 3.37
C ALA A 15 3.77 -11.81 2.31
N ILE A 16 4.12 -10.53 2.19
CA ILE A 16 5.17 -10.06 1.26
C ILE A 16 6.53 -10.66 1.63
N THR A 17 6.87 -10.72 2.92
CA THR A 17 8.15 -11.26 3.40
C THR A 17 8.27 -12.75 3.06
N MET A 18 7.20 -13.52 3.28
CA MET A 18 7.17 -14.95 2.95
C MET A 18 7.27 -15.19 1.44
N LEU A 19 6.59 -14.38 0.63
CA LEU A 19 6.72 -14.43 -0.83
C LEU A 19 8.15 -14.10 -1.28
N LYS A 20 8.77 -13.05 -0.71
CA LYS A 20 10.17 -12.68 -1.00
C LYS A 20 11.17 -13.75 -0.56
N ALA A 21 10.88 -14.48 0.50
CA ALA A 21 11.67 -15.61 0.94
C ALA A 21 11.56 -16.84 0.00
N GLY A 22 10.72 -16.78 -1.03
CA GLY A 22 10.55 -17.84 -2.03
C GLY A 22 9.34 -18.74 -1.80
N ALA A 23 8.43 -18.37 -0.87
CA ALA A 23 7.16 -19.08 -0.76
C ALA A 23 6.31 -18.81 -2.01
N THR A 24 5.85 -19.88 -2.65
CA THR A 24 4.94 -19.82 -3.80
C THR A 24 3.47 -19.88 -3.39
N ARG A 25 3.19 -20.29 -2.14
CA ARG A 25 1.84 -20.39 -1.58
C ARG A 25 1.82 -19.95 -0.12
N LEU A 26 0.78 -19.25 0.29
CA LEU A 26 0.53 -18.88 1.69
C LEU A 26 -0.66 -19.66 2.25
N GLY A 27 -0.50 -20.28 3.42
CA GLY A 27 -1.56 -20.92 4.19
C GLY A 27 -1.87 -20.12 5.45
N THR A 28 -2.96 -19.36 5.43
CA THR A 28 -3.36 -18.44 6.52
C THR A 28 -4.86 -18.53 6.75
N SER A 29 -5.31 -18.33 7.99
CA SER A 29 -6.74 -18.24 8.35
C SER A 29 -7.33 -16.84 8.12
N GLY A 30 -6.46 -15.82 8.03
CA GLY A 30 -6.84 -14.41 7.88
C GLY A 30 -6.75 -13.87 6.44
N GLY A 31 -6.73 -14.74 5.42
CA GLY A 31 -6.45 -14.33 4.04
C GLY A 31 -7.35 -13.20 3.50
N MET A 32 -8.63 -13.18 3.89
CA MET A 32 -9.57 -12.12 3.51
C MET A 32 -9.14 -10.73 4.00
N TRP A 33 -8.62 -10.63 5.23
CA TRP A 33 -8.14 -9.37 5.80
C TRP A 33 -6.90 -8.85 5.07
N ILE A 34 -5.94 -9.75 4.81
CA ILE A 34 -4.71 -9.45 4.09
C ILE A 34 -5.03 -8.91 2.68
N VAL A 35 -5.95 -9.56 1.97
CA VAL A 35 -6.37 -9.11 0.62
C VAL A 35 -7.07 -7.75 0.68
N LYS A 36 -7.96 -7.54 1.66
CA LYS A 36 -8.67 -6.27 1.84
C LYS A 36 -7.69 -5.12 2.10
N GLU A 37 -6.76 -5.32 3.02
CA GLU A 37 -5.74 -4.34 3.38
C GLU A 37 -4.84 -4.02 2.18
N SER A 38 -4.39 -5.04 1.44
CA SER A 38 -3.58 -4.86 0.22
C SER A 38 -4.30 -4.00 -0.82
N LYS A 39 -5.60 -4.26 -1.05
CA LYS A 39 -6.43 -3.48 -1.98
C LYS A 39 -6.58 -2.03 -1.51
N GLU A 40 -6.80 -1.82 -0.22
CA GLU A 40 -6.93 -0.47 0.34
C GLU A 40 -5.61 0.32 0.24
N GLN A 41 -4.48 -0.33 0.49
CA GLN A 41 -3.16 0.28 0.28
C GLN A 41 -2.91 0.63 -1.19
N ALA A 42 -3.35 -0.21 -2.14
CA ALA A 42 -3.22 0.07 -3.58
C ALA A 42 -4.04 1.30 -4.00
N VAL A 43 -5.28 1.43 -3.51
CA VAL A 43 -6.15 2.60 -3.77
C VAL A 43 -5.56 3.88 -3.17
N ARG A 44 -5.05 3.80 -1.92
CA ARG A 44 -4.37 4.94 -1.28
C ARG A 44 -3.15 5.41 -2.06
N LYS A 45 -2.40 4.47 -2.68
CA LYS A 45 -1.21 4.79 -3.51
C LYS A 45 -1.56 5.36 -4.88
N SER A 46 -2.67 4.95 -5.49
CA SER A 46 -3.10 5.45 -6.80
C SER A 46 -3.84 6.78 -6.75
N SER A 47 -4.19 7.27 -5.55
CA SER A 47 -4.85 8.56 -5.35
C SER A 47 -3.87 9.72 -5.62
N PRO A 48 -4.04 10.51 -6.71
CA PRO A 48 -3.12 11.59 -7.07
C PRO A 48 -3.07 12.74 -6.03
N VAL A 49 -4.06 12.79 -5.14
CA VAL A 49 -4.25 13.87 -4.16
C VAL A 49 -3.11 13.93 -3.12
N GLN A 50 -2.38 12.84 -2.88
CA GLN A 50 -1.29 12.83 -1.89
C GLN A 50 0.08 13.24 -2.45
N SER A 51 0.31 13.16 -3.75
CA SER A 51 1.59 13.57 -4.37
C SER A 51 1.65 15.08 -4.60
N GLU A 52 0.51 15.72 -4.91
CA GLU A 52 0.47 17.16 -5.19
C GLU A 52 0.63 18.03 -3.94
N ARG A 53 0.13 17.57 -2.78
CA ARG A 53 0.14 18.38 -1.53
C ARG A 53 1.50 18.49 -0.85
N ARG A 54 2.49 17.65 -1.21
CA ARG A 54 3.81 17.62 -0.54
C ARG A 54 4.92 18.32 -1.32
N GLY A 55 4.72 18.61 -2.61
CA GLY A 55 5.78 19.13 -3.47
C GLY A 55 5.55 20.51 -4.08
N SER A 56 4.31 20.92 -4.30
CA SER A 56 4.03 22.21 -4.95
C SER A 56 3.47 23.20 -3.95
N ARG A 57 4.36 23.88 -3.22
CA ARG A 57 3.98 25.18 -2.65
C ARG A 57 3.70 26.08 -3.85
N PRO A 58 2.46 26.55 -4.07
CA PRO A 58 2.19 27.43 -5.19
C PRO A 58 3.14 28.62 -5.14
N THR A 59 3.75 28.96 -6.28
CA THR A 59 4.64 30.12 -6.42
C THR A 59 3.90 31.38 -5.95
N LEU A 60 4.65 32.38 -5.46
CA LEU A 60 4.10 33.63 -4.88
C LEU A 60 2.97 34.28 -5.72
N SER A 61 2.99 34.08 -7.04
CA SER A 61 1.97 34.52 -8.00
C SER A 61 0.55 34.03 -7.70
N THR A 62 0.37 32.78 -7.27
CA THR A 62 -0.97 32.18 -7.08
C THR A 62 -1.59 32.62 -5.75
N ARG A 63 -0.80 33.04 -4.76
CA ARG A 63 -1.33 33.56 -3.49
C ARG A 63 -1.96 34.94 -3.64
N LEU A 64 -1.40 35.79 -4.51
CA LEU A 64 -1.88 37.15 -4.73
C LEU A 64 -3.25 37.24 -5.42
N PHE A 65 -3.76 36.12 -5.96
CA PHE A 65 -4.99 36.10 -6.77
C PHE A 65 -6.24 35.60 -6.03
N THR A 66 -6.12 35.15 -4.78
CA THR A 66 -7.25 34.52 -4.05
C THR A 66 -7.92 35.45 -3.04
N ASP A 67 -7.42 36.67 -2.87
CA ASP A 67 -7.91 37.64 -1.88
C ASP A 67 -8.68 38.82 -2.53
N TYR A 68 -9.40 38.57 -3.63
CA TYR A 68 -10.34 39.55 -4.22
C TYR A 68 -11.78 39.04 -4.20
#